data_AF-A0A285X1W8-F1
#
_entry.id   AF-A0A285X1W8-F1
#
_cell.length_a   1.000
_cell.length_b   1.000
_cell.length_c   1.000
_cell.angle_alpha   90.00
_cell.angle_beta   90.00
_cell.angle_gamma   90.00
#
_symmetry.space_group_name_H-M   'P 1'
#
loop_
_entity.id
_entity.type
_entity.pdbx_description
1 polymer ?
#
loop_
_entity_poly.entity_id
_entity_poly.type
_entity_poly.pdbx_seq_one_letter_code
_entity_poly.pdbx_strand_id
1 'polypeptide(L)'
;MKNLILFFMILCSLKVGAQEKPTLFLIGDSTMSDKKDPDKNPEHGWGQMLPELMTSDINIENHAVNGRSTRSFIAEGRWEKVKEQLKPGDFVFIQFGHNDQKVNDPARYTNPFTQYRSNLEKFVRETREKGATPVLFSSIVRRNFNENEVLIDTHGQYPLVVRMVANDMNVPFIDMQLLTERLEIMYGPQDSKQLHLHLEPGEDPYEPRGVTDDTHLSKTGATIVATLALQETARQDLELKKYIKKAVIFQKILGEPSVGAVEYSEKIPWRKALRQDEQWYGSKEAQRIADNVLLYQHNNGGWYKNIDMSNELTPQEKEKLRKLSVEDAGTTIDNGATHTQLRYLAKVFKATGKEEYKKAFFKGIDFLLEAQYPNGGWPQFYPIKKGYYEHITYNDGAMVGVLRLLRDVAKNEEPYTFVDSERKRKARRAVNKGLEIILATQVKVDGKLTVWGAQHDKKTLEPAKARAYELASLSGKESAEIVRYLMEIENPSEEVKRSIRSAMQWFEDAKVMGKRVEWIKGPELPEGRDRIVVEDPEGGPLWGRFTEIGTNKIMFIGRDGVVKYNLDEIEHERRTNYSYIDNYAEDLIKEDYPKWQQKHTSQK
;
A
#
# COMPACT_ATOMS: atom_id res chain seq x y z
N MET A 1 -45.61 55.74 3.70
CA MET A 1 -44.53 54.79 3.34
C MET A 1 -44.14 53.98 4.56
N LYS A 2 -44.73 52.79 4.72
CA LYS A 2 -44.31 51.77 5.69
C LYS A 2 -44.52 50.43 4.97
N ASN A 3 -43.45 49.87 4.42
CA ASN A 3 -43.50 48.60 3.69
C ASN A 3 -43.44 47.45 4.70
N LEU A 4 -44.50 46.65 4.67
CA LEU A 4 -44.66 45.39 5.38
C LEU A 4 -43.96 44.30 4.54
N ILE A 5 -42.86 43.73 5.04
CA ILE A 5 -42.18 42.60 4.40
C ILE A 5 -42.88 41.31 4.86
N LEU A 6 -43.50 40.63 3.90
CA LEU A 6 -44.20 39.36 4.05
C LEU A 6 -43.18 38.21 4.08
N PHE A 7 -43.17 37.44 5.16
CA PHE A 7 -42.32 36.25 5.33
C PHE A 7 -42.95 35.07 4.57
N PHE A 8 -42.32 34.62 3.49
CA PHE A 8 -42.76 33.44 2.73
C PHE A 8 -42.09 32.19 3.33
N MET A 9 -42.82 31.45 4.17
CA MET A 9 -42.39 30.13 4.63
C MET A 9 -42.61 29.12 3.50
N ILE A 10 -41.54 28.74 2.81
CA ILE A 10 -41.53 27.60 1.89
C ILE A 10 -41.54 26.32 2.73
N LEU A 11 -42.72 25.71 2.88
CA LEU A 11 -42.85 24.33 3.36
C LEU A 11 -42.32 23.39 2.27
N CYS A 12 -41.06 22.98 2.38
CA CYS A 12 -40.57 21.77 1.72
C CYS A 12 -41.29 20.57 2.32
N SER A 13 -42.32 20.08 1.62
CA SER A 13 -42.92 18.78 1.90
C SER A 13 -41.91 17.70 1.54
N LEU A 14 -41.16 17.22 2.53
CA LEU A 14 -40.43 15.96 2.44
C LEU A 14 -41.48 14.84 2.27
N LYS A 15 -41.75 14.46 1.02
CA LYS A 15 -42.31 13.15 0.73
C LYS A 15 -41.26 12.14 1.19
N VAL A 16 -41.41 11.63 2.42
CA VAL A 16 -40.79 10.39 2.84
C VAL A 16 -41.47 9.29 2.03
N GLY A 17 -41.03 9.13 0.78
CA GLY A 17 -41.33 7.93 0.02
C GLY A 17 -40.71 6.76 0.78
N ALA A 18 -41.45 5.65 0.87
CA ALA A 18 -40.89 4.40 1.36
C ALA A 18 -39.55 4.16 0.66
N GLN A 19 -38.49 3.94 1.43
CA GLN A 19 -37.16 3.70 0.90
C GLN A 19 -37.24 2.49 -0.04
N GLU A 20 -37.12 2.72 -1.35
CA GLU A 20 -36.97 1.62 -2.30
C GLU A 20 -35.68 0.86 -1.94
N LYS A 21 -35.77 -0.46 -1.86
CA LYS A 21 -34.61 -1.32 -1.60
C LYS A 21 -33.61 -1.14 -2.77
N PRO A 22 -32.31 -0.94 -2.51
CA PRO A 22 -31.34 -0.89 -3.59
C PRO A 22 -31.27 -2.23 -4.31
N THR A 23 -30.77 -2.21 -5.54
CA THR A 23 -30.59 -3.39 -6.37
C THR A 23 -29.11 -3.63 -6.62
N LEU A 24 -28.67 -4.87 -6.42
CA LEU A 24 -27.37 -5.37 -6.86
C LEU A 24 -27.53 -6.01 -8.23
N PHE A 25 -27.00 -5.36 -9.25
CA PHE A 25 -26.91 -5.90 -10.60
C PHE A 25 -25.61 -6.67 -10.78
N LEU A 26 -25.67 -7.84 -11.40
CA LEU A 26 -24.49 -8.62 -11.74
C LEU A 26 -24.36 -8.70 -13.27
N ILE A 27 -23.20 -8.35 -13.81
CA ILE A 27 -22.88 -8.52 -15.22
C ILE A 27 -21.61 -9.37 -15.37
N GLY A 28 -21.70 -10.40 -16.21
CA GLY A 28 -20.59 -11.34 -16.39
C GLY A 28 -20.87 -12.48 -17.35
N ASP A 29 -20.08 -13.54 -17.21
CA ASP A 29 -20.05 -14.72 -18.08
C ASP A 29 -20.73 -15.96 -17.45
N SER A 30 -20.45 -17.15 -18.00
CA SER A 30 -21.04 -18.41 -17.54
C SER A 30 -20.72 -18.73 -16.09
N THR A 31 -19.59 -18.30 -15.55
CA THR A 31 -19.22 -18.64 -14.17
C THR A 31 -20.07 -17.90 -13.14
N MET A 32 -20.75 -16.82 -13.54
CA MET A 32 -21.63 -15.99 -12.70
C MET A 32 -23.12 -16.19 -13.01
N SER A 33 -23.48 -16.55 -14.25
CA SER A 33 -24.88 -16.57 -14.73
C SER A 33 -25.79 -17.61 -14.09
N ASP A 34 -27.09 -17.30 -14.01
CA ASP A 34 -28.11 -18.27 -13.61
C ASP A 34 -28.24 -19.42 -14.63
N LYS A 35 -28.37 -20.64 -14.12
CA LYS A 35 -28.60 -21.84 -14.92
C LYS A 35 -30.07 -22.21 -14.96
N LYS A 36 -30.50 -22.77 -16.10
CA LYS A 36 -31.86 -23.25 -16.28
C LYS A 36 -32.09 -24.50 -15.43
N ASP A 37 -33.30 -24.61 -14.88
CA ASP A 37 -33.74 -25.73 -14.04
C ASP A 37 -32.76 -26.02 -12.88
N PRO A 38 -32.46 -25.03 -12.01
CA PRO A 38 -31.38 -25.16 -11.00
C PRO A 38 -31.59 -26.28 -9.97
N ASP A 39 -32.83 -26.74 -9.78
CA ASP A 39 -33.13 -27.90 -8.93
C ASP A 39 -32.71 -29.23 -9.56
N LYS A 40 -32.37 -29.24 -10.86
CA LYS A 40 -31.98 -30.41 -11.64
C LYS A 40 -30.61 -30.26 -12.30
N ASN A 41 -30.25 -29.05 -12.69
CA ASN A 41 -28.99 -28.78 -13.37
C ASN A 41 -27.84 -28.75 -12.35
N PRO A 42 -26.81 -29.60 -12.51
CA PRO A 42 -25.67 -29.61 -11.59
C PRO A 42 -24.80 -28.35 -11.70
N GLU A 43 -24.79 -27.69 -12.85
CA GLU A 43 -24.09 -26.42 -13.08
C GLU A 43 -24.77 -25.27 -12.34
N HIS A 44 -23.99 -24.42 -11.67
CA HIS A 44 -24.47 -23.18 -11.07
C HIS A 44 -23.48 -22.04 -11.33
N GLY A 45 -23.99 -20.83 -11.57
CA GLY A 45 -23.15 -19.63 -11.52
C GLY A 45 -23.00 -19.15 -10.09
N TRP A 46 -21.85 -18.59 -9.70
CA TRP A 46 -21.70 -18.05 -8.34
C TRP A 46 -22.68 -16.89 -8.08
N GLY A 47 -23.01 -16.12 -9.12
CA GLY A 47 -24.03 -15.06 -9.09
C GLY A 47 -25.42 -15.56 -8.68
N GLN A 48 -25.73 -16.80 -9.06
CA GLN A 48 -27.00 -17.45 -8.78
C GLN A 48 -27.22 -17.74 -7.29
N MET A 49 -26.13 -17.80 -6.51
CA MET A 49 -26.18 -18.15 -5.09
C MET A 49 -26.35 -16.92 -4.17
N LEU A 50 -26.19 -15.70 -4.67
CA LEU A 50 -26.29 -14.49 -3.82
C LEU A 50 -27.64 -14.36 -3.07
N PRO A 51 -28.81 -14.69 -3.66
CA PRO A 51 -30.08 -14.61 -2.93
C PRO A 51 -30.12 -15.45 -1.64
N GLU A 52 -29.39 -16.57 -1.60
CA GLU A 52 -29.28 -17.41 -0.40
C GLU A 52 -28.32 -16.81 0.65
N LEU A 53 -27.41 -15.92 0.24
CA LEU A 53 -26.31 -15.41 1.05
C LEU A 53 -26.51 -13.96 1.55
N MET A 54 -27.44 -13.22 0.92
CA MET A 54 -27.72 -11.81 1.24
C MET A 54 -29.04 -11.63 2.00
N THR A 55 -29.20 -10.51 2.69
CA THR A 55 -30.44 -10.18 3.40
C THR A 55 -31.54 -9.81 2.40
N SER A 56 -32.79 -9.88 2.84
CA SER A 56 -33.95 -9.48 2.02
C SER A 56 -34.11 -7.96 1.85
N ASP A 57 -33.15 -7.16 2.34
CA ASP A 57 -33.17 -5.69 2.28
C ASP A 57 -32.52 -5.14 0.99
N ILE A 58 -32.03 -6.02 0.11
CA ILE A 58 -31.51 -5.69 -1.22
C ILE A 58 -32.18 -6.58 -2.27
N ASN A 59 -32.44 -6.03 -3.46
CA ASN A 59 -32.83 -6.83 -4.62
C ASN A 59 -31.58 -7.32 -5.35
N ILE A 60 -31.63 -8.50 -5.97
CA ILE A 60 -30.51 -9.04 -6.74
C ILE A 60 -31.01 -9.33 -8.15
N GLU A 61 -30.32 -8.78 -9.14
CA GLU A 61 -30.59 -9.02 -10.56
C GLU A 61 -29.34 -9.54 -11.26
N ASN A 62 -29.33 -10.84 -11.55
CA ASN A 62 -28.22 -11.47 -12.25
C ASN A 62 -28.42 -11.39 -13.78
N HIS A 63 -27.70 -10.48 -14.42
CA HIS A 63 -27.69 -10.29 -15.88
C HIS A 63 -26.51 -10.97 -16.55
N ALA A 64 -25.67 -11.72 -15.83
CA ALA A 64 -24.58 -12.50 -16.41
C ALA A 64 -25.11 -13.60 -17.33
N VAL A 65 -24.39 -13.89 -18.42
CA VAL A 65 -24.87 -14.86 -19.43
C VAL A 65 -23.75 -15.76 -19.95
N ASN A 66 -24.10 -17.03 -20.11
CA ASN A 66 -23.24 -18.05 -20.70
C ASN A 66 -22.54 -17.59 -21.99
N GLY A 67 -21.21 -17.75 -22.00
CA GLY A 67 -20.37 -17.50 -23.17
C GLY A 67 -20.22 -16.03 -23.57
N ARG A 68 -20.62 -15.07 -22.73
CA ARG A 68 -20.45 -13.64 -23.06
C ARG A 68 -19.07 -13.14 -22.63
N SER A 69 -18.51 -12.30 -23.50
CA SER A 69 -17.37 -11.42 -23.28
C SER A 69 -17.87 -10.00 -23.03
N THR A 70 -16.99 -9.07 -22.65
CA THR A 70 -17.34 -7.64 -22.61
C THR A 70 -17.86 -7.12 -23.95
N ARG A 71 -17.28 -7.58 -25.08
CA ARG A 71 -17.70 -7.21 -26.45
C ARG A 71 -19.10 -7.69 -26.75
N SER A 72 -19.34 -9.00 -26.63
CA SER A 72 -20.65 -9.57 -26.98
C SER A 72 -21.74 -9.06 -26.05
N PHE A 73 -21.44 -8.81 -24.78
CA PHE A 73 -22.39 -8.26 -23.82
C PHE A 73 -22.87 -6.86 -24.22
N ILE A 74 -21.95 -6.01 -24.69
CA ILE A 74 -22.27 -4.69 -25.24
C ILE A 74 -23.02 -4.82 -26.57
N ALA A 75 -22.50 -5.63 -27.50
CA ALA A 75 -23.06 -5.77 -28.85
C ALA A 75 -24.50 -6.32 -28.85
N GLU A 76 -24.84 -7.19 -27.89
CA GLU A 76 -26.19 -7.73 -27.70
C GLU A 76 -27.14 -6.75 -26.97
N GLY A 77 -26.69 -5.54 -26.63
CA GLY A 77 -27.49 -4.54 -25.91
C GLY A 77 -27.80 -4.90 -24.45
N ARG A 78 -27.06 -5.85 -23.86
CA ARG A 78 -27.34 -6.31 -22.48
C ARG A 78 -26.94 -5.27 -21.45
N TRP A 79 -25.80 -4.61 -21.67
CA TRP A 79 -25.40 -3.50 -20.81
C TRP A 79 -26.41 -2.35 -20.84
N GLU A 80 -26.97 -2.03 -22.01
CA GLU A 80 -27.96 -0.96 -22.12
C GLU A 80 -29.19 -1.26 -21.26
N LYS A 81 -29.70 -2.50 -21.33
CA LYS A 81 -30.84 -2.95 -20.49
C LYS A 81 -30.57 -2.82 -18.99
N VAL A 82 -29.35 -3.09 -18.53
CA VAL A 82 -28.98 -2.91 -17.12
C VAL A 82 -28.92 -1.42 -16.78
N LYS A 83 -28.19 -0.64 -17.59
CA LYS A 83 -27.99 0.79 -17.40
C LYS A 83 -29.29 1.60 -17.36
N GLU A 84 -30.29 1.23 -18.15
CA GLU A 84 -31.61 1.86 -18.17
C GLU A 84 -32.37 1.67 -16.84
N GLN A 85 -32.06 0.61 -16.08
CA GLN A 85 -32.70 0.28 -14.82
C GLN A 85 -31.98 0.83 -13.58
N LEU A 86 -30.70 1.22 -13.71
CA LEU A 86 -29.88 1.72 -12.59
C LEU A 86 -30.45 3.00 -11.98
N LYS A 87 -30.51 3.02 -10.65
CA LYS A 87 -30.89 4.16 -9.81
C LYS A 87 -29.74 4.53 -8.85
N PRO A 88 -29.74 5.77 -8.33
CA PRO A 88 -28.80 6.16 -7.28
C PRO A 88 -28.88 5.23 -6.06
N GLY A 89 -27.73 4.76 -5.59
CA GLY A 89 -27.64 3.82 -4.45
C GLY A 89 -27.64 2.33 -4.83
N ASP A 90 -27.82 1.99 -6.12
CA ASP A 90 -27.64 0.64 -6.62
C ASP A 90 -26.15 0.24 -6.69
N PHE A 91 -25.89 -1.05 -6.86
CA PHE A 91 -24.55 -1.62 -7.00
C PHE A 91 -24.44 -2.42 -8.30
N VAL A 92 -23.26 -2.44 -8.92
CA VAL A 92 -23.00 -3.26 -10.11
C VAL A 92 -21.73 -4.09 -9.92
N PHE A 93 -21.88 -5.40 -9.81
CA PHE A 93 -20.76 -6.35 -9.86
C PHE A 93 -20.42 -6.66 -11.31
N ILE A 94 -19.16 -6.48 -11.67
CA ILE A 94 -18.67 -6.58 -13.06
C ILE A 94 -17.55 -7.62 -13.11
N GLN A 95 -17.80 -8.78 -13.72
CA GLN A 95 -16.81 -9.85 -13.87
C GLN A 95 -16.78 -10.43 -15.29
N PHE A 96 -15.69 -10.19 -16.02
CA PHE A 96 -15.47 -10.75 -17.37
C PHE A 96 -14.02 -11.19 -17.55
N GLY A 97 -13.73 -11.93 -18.63
CA GLY A 97 -12.36 -12.34 -19.01
C GLY A 97 -12.30 -13.70 -19.70
N HIS A 98 -13.07 -14.70 -19.24
CA HIS A 98 -13.04 -16.07 -19.78
C HIS A 98 -13.28 -16.16 -21.28
N ASN A 99 -14.18 -15.32 -21.80
CA ASN A 99 -14.57 -15.31 -23.20
C ASN A 99 -13.84 -14.23 -24.01
N ASP A 100 -13.41 -13.16 -23.33
CA ASP A 100 -12.62 -12.07 -23.91
C ASP A 100 -11.27 -12.58 -24.46
N GLN A 101 -10.69 -13.62 -23.85
CA GLN A 101 -9.42 -14.22 -24.27
C GLN A 101 -9.47 -15.12 -25.52
N LYS A 102 -10.65 -15.38 -26.10
CA LYS A 102 -10.81 -16.31 -27.22
C LYS A 102 -10.38 -15.68 -28.54
N VAL A 103 -9.07 -15.58 -28.78
CA VAL A 103 -8.46 -14.95 -29.99
C VAL A 103 -9.04 -15.44 -31.32
N ASN A 104 -9.51 -16.70 -31.37
CA ASN A 104 -10.07 -17.33 -32.57
C ASN A 104 -11.58 -17.11 -32.73
N ASP A 105 -12.24 -16.38 -31.83
CA ASP A 105 -13.67 -16.04 -31.87
C ASP A 105 -13.84 -14.51 -31.94
N PRO A 106 -13.88 -13.91 -33.14
CA PRO A 106 -13.96 -12.45 -33.30
C PRO A 106 -15.21 -11.81 -32.68
N ALA A 107 -16.29 -12.59 -32.46
CA ALA A 107 -17.50 -12.10 -31.81
C ALA A 107 -17.31 -11.89 -30.30
N ARG A 108 -16.31 -12.55 -29.71
CA ARG A 108 -16.02 -12.51 -28.26
C ARG A 108 -14.67 -11.89 -27.92
N TYR A 109 -13.66 -12.07 -28.77
CA TYR A 109 -12.31 -11.62 -28.49
C TYR A 109 -12.23 -10.11 -28.23
N THR A 110 -11.54 -9.72 -27.16
CA THR A 110 -11.16 -8.34 -26.91
C THR A 110 -9.71 -8.27 -26.52
N ASN A 111 -8.89 -7.47 -27.22
CA ASN A 111 -7.50 -7.30 -26.80
C ASN A 111 -7.46 -6.70 -25.37
N PRO A 112 -6.65 -7.27 -24.46
CA PRO A 112 -6.73 -6.96 -23.03
C PRO A 112 -6.44 -5.48 -22.74
N PHE A 113 -5.37 -4.92 -23.31
CA PHE A 113 -4.92 -3.56 -23.01
C PHE A 113 -5.71 -2.47 -23.75
N THR A 114 -6.57 -2.83 -24.71
CA THR A 114 -7.33 -1.90 -25.53
C THR A 114 -8.83 -2.11 -25.35
N GLN A 115 -9.47 -2.96 -26.15
CA GLN A 115 -10.92 -3.09 -26.17
C GLN A 115 -11.48 -3.59 -24.83
N TYR A 116 -10.87 -4.59 -24.22
CA TYR A 116 -11.32 -5.13 -22.93
C TYR A 116 -11.28 -4.05 -21.85
N ARG A 117 -10.12 -3.39 -21.71
CA ARG A 117 -9.94 -2.23 -20.83
C ARG A 117 -11.01 -1.16 -21.06
N SER A 118 -11.17 -0.71 -22.31
CA SER A 118 -12.14 0.34 -22.64
C SER A 118 -13.59 -0.05 -22.32
N ASN A 119 -13.95 -1.33 -22.44
CA ASN A 119 -15.27 -1.83 -22.10
C ASN A 119 -15.49 -1.84 -20.58
N LEU A 120 -14.50 -2.25 -19.78
CA LEU A 120 -14.58 -2.17 -18.32
C LEU A 120 -14.70 -0.71 -17.85
N GLU A 121 -13.88 0.19 -18.41
CA GLU A 121 -13.94 1.61 -18.12
C GLU A 121 -15.32 2.21 -18.49
N LYS A 122 -15.92 1.75 -19.60
CA LYS A 122 -17.28 2.12 -20.01
C LYS A 122 -18.32 1.68 -18.96
N PHE A 123 -18.30 0.42 -18.52
CA PHE A 123 -19.23 -0.07 -17.49
C PHE A 123 -19.09 0.74 -16.19
N VAL A 124 -17.86 0.97 -15.72
CA VAL A 124 -17.60 1.76 -14.52
C VAL A 124 -18.14 3.18 -14.64
N ARG A 125 -17.81 3.88 -15.74
CA ARG A 125 -18.21 5.26 -15.96
C ARG A 125 -19.73 5.39 -16.03
N GLU A 126 -20.37 4.55 -16.84
CA GLU A 126 -21.82 4.60 -17.05
C GLU A 126 -22.60 4.18 -15.79
N THR A 127 -22.07 3.27 -14.96
CA THR A 127 -22.64 2.98 -13.63
C THR A 127 -22.61 4.22 -12.73
N ARG A 128 -21.47 4.92 -12.66
CA ARG A 128 -21.32 6.13 -11.84
C ARG A 128 -22.20 7.28 -12.33
N GLU A 129 -22.36 7.45 -13.64
CA GLU A 129 -23.26 8.44 -14.25
C GLU A 129 -24.73 8.24 -13.80
N LYS A 130 -25.12 7.02 -13.44
CA LYS A 130 -26.45 6.69 -12.88
C LYS A 130 -26.53 6.84 -11.36
N GLY A 131 -25.45 7.24 -10.68
CA GLY A 131 -25.38 7.34 -9.22
C GLY A 131 -25.26 5.99 -8.51
N ALA A 132 -24.96 4.92 -9.25
CA ALA A 132 -24.73 3.59 -8.71
C ALA A 132 -23.24 3.34 -8.44
N THR A 133 -22.93 2.32 -7.64
CA THR A 133 -21.56 1.96 -7.23
C THR A 133 -21.05 0.76 -8.04
N PRO A 134 -20.07 0.92 -8.95
CA PRO A 134 -19.44 -0.20 -9.62
C PRO A 134 -18.45 -0.91 -8.70
N VAL A 135 -18.36 -2.23 -8.82
CA VAL A 135 -17.35 -3.08 -8.18
C VAL A 135 -16.79 -4.03 -9.23
N LEU A 136 -15.48 -3.98 -9.46
CA LEU A 136 -14.80 -4.81 -10.44
C LEU A 136 -14.34 -6.13 -9.81
N PHE A 137 -14.46 -7.22 -10.56
CA PHE A 137 -14.00 -8.55 -10.16
C PHE A 137 -13.07 -9.09 -11.25
N SER A 138 -11.92 -9.65 -10.87
CA SER A 138 -11.14 -10.48 -11.80
C SER A 138 -11.94 -11.76 -12.12
N SER A 139 -11.64 -12.43 -13.24
CA SER A 139 -12.25 -13.73 -13.52
C SER A 139 -11.82 -14.77 -12.47
N ILE A 140 -12.72 -15.68 -12.09
CA ILE A 140 -12.33 -16.88 -11.33
C ILE A 140 -11.38 -17.74 -12.17
N VAL A 141 -10.56 -18.56 -11.51
CA VAL A 141 -9.64 -19.46 -12.20
C VAL A 141 -10.34 -20.69 -12.76
N ARG A 142 -9.69 -21.35 -13.71
CA ARG A 142 -10.05 -22.71 -14.14
C ARG A 142 -9.24 -23.70 -13.31
N ARG A 143 -9.82 -24.87 -13.04
CA ARG A 143 -9.12 -26.02 -12.47
C ARG A 143 -8.15 -26.62 -13.49
N ASN A 144 -6.98 -26.01 -13.65
CA ASN A 144 -5.99 -26.39 -14.65
C ASN A 144 -4.67 -26.80 -14.01
N PHE A 145 -4.63 -28.00 -13.44
CA PHE A 145 -3.43 -28.57 -12.84
C PHE A 145 -2.55 -29.25 -13.91
N ASN A 146 -1.24 -28.97 -13.89
CA ASN A 146 -0.28 -29.71 -14.71
C ASN A 146 0.08 -31.07 -14.08
N GLU A 147 0.95 -31.82 -14.76
CA GLU A 147 1.44 -33.14 -14.32
C GLU A 147 2.15 -33.14 -12.96
N ASN A 148 2.63 -31.98 -12.49
CA ASN A 148 3.27 -31.79 -11.19
C ASN A 148 2.31 -31.23 -10.13
N GLU A 149 1.00 -31.30 -10.38
CA GLU A 149 -0.06 -30.82 -9.48
C GLU A 149 0.00 -29.31 -9.20
N VAL A 150 0.61 -28.54 -10.10
CA VAL A 150 0.65 -27.08 -10.02
C VAL A 150 -0.49 -26.49 -10.83
N LEU A 151 -1.29 -25.61 -10.21
CA LEU A 151 -2.34 -24.86 -10.89
C LEU A 151 -1.72 -23.83 -11.84
N ILE A 152 -2.08 -23.90 -13.12
CA ILE A 152 -1.56 -23.05 -14.19
C ILE A 152 -2.62 -22.05 -14.62
N ASP A 153 -2.26 -20.76 -14.57
CA ASP A 153 -3.11 -19.67 -15.05
C ASP A 153 -3.52 -19.86 -16.52
N THR A 154 -4.80 -19.62 -16.80
CA THR A 154 -5.39 -19.73 -18.15
C THR A 154 -5.87 -18.39 -18.70
N HIS A 155 -5.75 -17.32 -17.91
CA HIS A 155 -6.35 -16.02 -18.21
C HIS A 155 -5.34 -14.94 -18.56
N GLY A 156 -4.03 -15.18 -18.42
CA GLY A 156 -2.98 -14.32 -18.92
C GLY A 156 -3.12 -12.87 -18.44
N GLN A 157 -3.24 -11.93 -19.39
CA GLN A 157 -3.21 -10.49 -19.08
C GLN A 157 -4.55 -9.91 -18.60
N TYR A 158 -5.68 -10.64 -18.71
CA TYR A 158 -7.00 -10.07 -18.40
C TYR A 158 -7.13 -9.69 -16.92
N PRO A 159 -6.76 -10.54 -15.93
CA PRO A 159 -6.83 -10.16 -14.53
C PRO A 159 -5.94 -8.96 -14.17
N LEU A 160 -4.76 -8.85 -14.77
CA LEU A 160 -3.89 -7.68 -14.61
C LEU A 160 -4.58 -6.40 -15.09
N VAL A 161 -5.24 -6.44 -16.25
CA VAL A 161 -5.94 -5.26 -16.78
C VAL A 161 -7.10 -4.84 -15.87
N VAL A 162 -7.87 -5.78 -15.30
CA VAL A 162 -8.93 -5.41 -14.34
C VAL A 162 -8.34 -4.68 -13.13
N ARG A 163 -7.22 -5.18 -12.58
CA ARG A 163 -6.49 -4.52 -11.47
C ARG A 163 -6.05 -3.10 -11.85
N MET A 164 -5.54 -2.92 -13.07
CA MET A 164 -5.14 -1.60 -13.56
C MET A 164 -6.34 -0.66 -13.69
N VAL A 165 -7.45 -1.10 -14.29
CA VAL A 165 -8.67 -0.28 -14.42
C VAL A 165 -9.20 0.12 -13.05
N ALA A 166 -9.27 -0.82 -12.11
CA ALA A 166 -9.69 -0.55 -10.75
C ALA A 166 -8.85 0.51 -10.07
N ASN A 167 -7.52 0.41 -10.16
CA ASN A 167 -6.58 1.39 -9.62
C ASN A 167 -6.75 2.76 -10.31
N ASP A 168 -6.74 2.78 -11.64
CA ASP A 168 -6.72 4.03 -12.42
C ASP A 168 -8.03 4.82 -12.28
N MET A 169 -9.16 4.11 -12.15
CA MET A 169 -10.49 4.70 -11.98
C MET A 169 -10.92 4.79 -10.51
N ASN A 170 -10.08 4.37 -9.56
CA ASN A 170 -10.39 4.29 -8.13
C ASN A 170 -11.74 3.59 -7.86
N VAL A 171 -11.89 2.36 -8.35
CA VAL A 171 -13.10 1.54 -8.22
C VAL A 171 -12.80 0.40 -7.23
N PRO A 172 -13.71 0.06 -6.31
CA PRO A 172 -13.57 -1.15 -5.50
C PRO A 172 -13.30 -2.39 -6.36
N PHE A 173 -12.35 -3.22 -5.93
CA PHE A 173 -11.90 -4.36 -6.73
C PHE A 173 -11.72 -5.61 -5.89
N ILE A 174 -12.40 -6.68 -6.28
CA ILE A 174 -12.35 -7.99 -5.66
C ILE A 174 -11.51 -8.92 -6.53
N ASP A 175 -10.37 -9.37 -6.01
CA ASP A 175 -9.45 -10.23 -6.76
C ASP A 175 -9.85 -11.71 -6.71
N MET A 176 -10.93 -12.05 -7.42
CA MET A 176 -11.44 -13.42 -7.48
C MET A 176 -10.46 -14.42 -8.07
N GLN A 177 -9.57 -14.00 -9.00
CA GLN A 177 -8.46 -14.84 -9.47
C GLN A 177 -7.65 -15.34 -8.28
N LEU A 178 -7.17 -14.44 -7.42
CA LEU A 178 -6.36 -14.80 -6.25
C LEU A 178 -7.14 -15.67 -5.25
N LEU A 179 -8.40 -15.32 -4.98
CA LEU A 179 -9.23 -16.05 -4.01
C LEU A 179 -9.53 -17.48 -4.48
N THR A 180 -9.83 -17.65 -5.77
CA THR A 180 -10.15 -18.96 -6.35
C THR A 180 -8.89 -19.77 -6.66
N GLU A 181 -7.75 -19.16 -6.99
CA GLU A 181 -6.44 -19.83 -7.02
C GLU A 181 -6.13 -20.52 -5.68
N ARG A 182 -6.30 -19.78 -4.57
CA ARG A 182 -6.09 -20.33 -3.23
C ARG A 182 -7.05 -21.47 -2.90
N LEU A 183 -8.31 -21.35 -3.33
CA LEU A 183 -9.32 -22.37 -3.13
C LEU A 183 -8.95 -23.65 -3.88
N GLU A 184 -8.65 -23.55 -5.18
CA GLU A 184 -8.24 -24.69 -6.01
C GLU A 184 -7.00 -25.37 -5.44
N ILE A 185 -5.96 -24.59 -5.09
CA ILE A 185 -4.72 -25.12 -4.51
C ILE A 185 -4.98 -25.81 -3.17
N MET A 186 -5.86 -25.26 -2.34
CA MET A 186 -6.21 -25.83 -1.03
C MET A 186 -6.90 -27.19 -1.15
N TYR A 187 -7.80 -27.33 -2.12
CA TYR A 187 -8.45 -28.61 -2.40
C TYR A 187 -7.52 -29.57 -3.17
N GLY A 188 -6.51 -29.03 -3.86
CA GLY A 188 -5.62 -29.82 -4.70
C GLY A 188 -6.34 -30.48 -5.89
N PRO A 189 -5.64 -31.22 -6.75
CA PRO A 189 -6.23 -31.74 -7.98
C PRO A 189 -7.45 -32.64 -7.75
N GLN A 190 -7.43 -33.57 -6.80
CA GLN A 190 -8.55 -34.51 -6.66
C GLN A 190 -9.78 -33.87 -6.02
N ASP A 191 -9.63 -33.23 -4.85
CA ASP A 191 -10.81 -32.76 -4.11
C ASP A 191 -11.44 -31.53 -4.79
N SER A 192 -10.68 -30.76 -5.58
CA SER A 192 -11.21 -29.59 -6.30
C SER A 192 -12.25 -29.96 -7.36
N LYS A 193 -12.28 -31.23 -7.81
CA LYS A 193 -13.31 -31.72 -8.73
C LYS A 193 -14.74 -31.45 -8.21
N GLN A 194 -14.95 -31.48 -6.90
CA GLN A 194 -16.27 -31.23 -6.30
C GLN A 194 -16.73 -29.77 -6.43
N LEU A 195 -15.81 -28.84 -6.67
CA LEU A 195 -16.12 -27.43 -6.92
C LEU A 195 -16.61 -27.22 -8.37
N HIS A 196 -16.34 -28.20 -9.23
CA HIS A 196 -16.55 -28.17 -10.66
C HIS A 196 -17.50 -29.28 -11.12
N LEU A 197 -17.75 -29.41 -12.42
CA LEU A 197 -18.59 -30.48 -12.96
C LEU A 197 -17.74 -31.68 -13.34
N HIS A 198 -17.62 -32.62 -12.42
CA HIS A 198 -17.01 -33.93 -12.64
C HIS A 198 -18.02 -34.99 -12.23
N LEU A 199 -18.75 -35.51 -13.21
CA LEU A 199 -19.80 -36.51 -13.04
C LEU A 199 -19.55 -37.69 -13.99
N GLU A 200 -19.66 -38.90 -13.46
CA GLU A 200 -19.56 -40.11 -14.25
C GLU A 200 -20.87 -40.38 -15.04
N PRO A 201 -20.82 -41.14 -16.15
CA PRO A 201 -22.03 -41.51 -16.88
C PRO A 201 -23.06 -42.21 -15.99
N GLY A 202 -24.28 -41.65 -15.95
CA GLY A 202 -25.40 -42.18 -15.15
C GLY A 202 -25.46 -41.67 -13.70
N GLU A 203 -24.53 -40.82 -13.26
CA GLU A 203 -24.54 -40.23 -11.92
C GLU A 203 -25.62 -39.16 -11.76
N ASP A 204 -25.88 -38.38 -12.81
CA ASP A 204 -26.88 -37.30 -12.81
C ASP A 204 -27.84 -37.41 -14.03
N PRO A 205 -29.17 -37.34 -13.85
CA PRO A 205 -30.13 -37.43 -14.95
C PRO A 205 -30.08 -36.26 -15.96
N TYR A 206 -29.59 -35.09 -15.54
CA TYR A 206 -29.40 -33.92 -16.40
C TYR A 206 -28.18 -34.09 -17.31
N GLU A 207 -27.14 -34.77 -16.82
CA GLU A 207 -25.93 -35.13 -17.56
C GLU A 207 -25.78 -36.66 -17.72
N PRO A 208 -26.67 -37.34 -18.47
CA PRO A 208 -26.74 -38.81 -18.50
C PRO A 208 -25.48 -39.47 -19.11
N ARG A 209 -24.65 -38.71 -19.82
CA ARG A 209 -23.38 -39.18 -20.39
C ARG A 209 -22.16 -38.85 -19.51
N GLY A 210 -22.38 -38.26 -18.34
CA GLY A 210 -21.32 -37.68 -17.52
C GLY A 210 -20.77 -36.39 -18.13
N VAL A 211 -20.01 -35.66 -17.32
CA VAL A 211 -19.36 -34.40 -17.71
C VAL A 211 -18.04 -34.25 -16.96
N THR A 212 -17.02 -33.72 -17.64
CA THR A 212 -15.74 -33.33 -17.05
C THR A 212 -15.44 -31.92 -17.52
N ASP A 213 -15.68 -30.95 -16.64
CA ASP A 213 -15.55 -29.53 -16.93
C ASP A 213 -14.78 -28.84 -15.79
N ASP A 214 -13.64 -28.26 -16.13
CA ASP A 214 -12.74 -27.58 -15.20
C ASP A 214 -12.94 -26.05 -15.15
N THR A 215 -14.02 -25.55 -15.73
CA THR A 215 -14.35 -24.12 -15.82
C THR A 215 -15.65 -23.79 -15.10
N HIS A 216 -16.68 -24.61 -15.28
CA HIS A 216 -17.99 -24.37 -14.70
C HIS A 216 -18.12 -24.99 -13.30
N LEU A 217 -18.90 -24.34 -12.45
CA LEU A 217 -18.99 -24.67 -11.04
C LEU A 217 -20.17 -25.62 -10.77
N SER A 218 -19.98 -26.53 -9.83
CA SER A 218 -21.10 -27.24 -9.19
C SER A 218 -21.87 -26.27 -8.28
N LYS A 219 -23.05 -26.67 -7.78
CA LYS A 219 -23.76 -25.88 -6.74
C LYS A 219 -22.87 -25.59 -5.52
N THR A 220 -22.07 -26.56 -5.09
CA THR A 220 -21.12 -26.42 -3.99
C THR A 220 -20.05 -25.37 -4.31
N GLY A 221 -19.41 -25.49 -5.48
CA GLY A 221 -18.40 -24.53 -5.94
C GLY A 221 -18.96 -23.12 -6.08
N ALA A 222 -20.13 -22.98 -6.71
CA ALA A 222 -20.81 -21.71 -6.87
C ALA A 222 -21.12 -21.03 -5.53
N THR A 223 -21.58 -21.79 -4.54
CA THR A 223 -21.89 -21.27 -3.19
C THR A 223 -20.62 -20.78 -2.48
N ILE A 224 -19.54 -21.55 -2.57
CA ILE A 224 -18.24 -21.21 -1.97
C ILE A 224 -17.66 -19.95 -2.63
N VAL A 225 -17.62 -19.90 -3.96
CA VAL A 225 -17.12 -18.73 -4.71
C VAL A 225 -17.97 -17.48 -4.44
N ALA A 226 -19.29 -17.61 -4.39
CA ALA A 226 -20.19 -16.50 -4.08
C ALA A 226 -19.95 -15.95 -2.66
N THR A 227 -19.71 -16.85 -1.71
CA THR A 227 -19.39 -16.44 -0.34
C THR A 227 -18.04 -15.74 -0.26
N LEU A 228 -17.01 -16.22 -0.98
CA LEU A 228 -15.71 -15.53 -1.08
C LEU A 228 -15.85 -14.11 -1.64
N ALA A 229 -16.63 -13.96 -2.71
CA ALA A 229 -16.93 -12.66 -3.31
C ALA A 229 -17.59 -11.69 -2.30
N LEU A 230 -18.58 -12.18 -1.54
CA LEU A 230 -19.30 -11.39 -0.54
C LEU A 230 -18.44 -11.07 0.70
N GLN A 231 -17.61 -12.00 1.16
CA GLN A 231 -16.69 -11.76 2.28
C GLN A 231 -15.68 -10.68 1.93
N GLU A 232 -15.08 -10.74 0.74
CA GLU A 232 -14.11 -9.73 0.33
C GLU A 232 -14.76 -8.36 0.09
N THR A 233 -15.98 -8.36 -0.46
CA THR A 233 -16.83 -7.16 -0.54
C THR A 233 -17.05 -6.54 0.85
N ALA A 234 -17.32 -7.36 1.87
CA ALA A 234 -17.50 -6.90 3.25
C ALA A 234 -16.20 -6.38 3.89
N ARG A 235 -15.03 -6.95 3.54
CA ARG A 235 -13.71 -6.50 4.05
C ARG A 235 -13.31 -5.14 3.53
N GLN A 236 -13.71 -4.77 2.32
CA GLN A 236 -13.47 -3.44 1.74
C GLN A 236 -14.38 -2.35 2.31
N ASP A 237 -15.21 -2.70 3.30
CA ASP A 237 -16.13 -1.80 4.01
C ASP A 237 -17.05 -0.99 3.08
N LEU A 238 -17.46 -1.61 1.97
CA LEU A 238 -18.47 -1.05 1.08
C LEU A 238 -19.82 -1.01 1.80
N GLU A 239 -20.64 -0.01 1.49
CA GLU A 239 -22.01 0.08 2.04
C GLU A 239 -22.83 -1.20 1.79
N LEU A 240 -22.48 -1.95 0.74
CA LEU A 240 -23.07 -3.25 0.39
C LEU A 240 -22.98 -4.29 1.53
N LYS A 241 -21.99 -4.19 2.43
CA LYS A 241 -21.78 -5.07 3.58
C LYS A 241 -23.02 -5.24 4.46
N LYS A 242 -23.83 -4.19 4.62
CA LYS A 242 -25.04 -4.23 5.48
C LYS A 242 -26.12 -5.18 4.94
N TYR A 243 -26.03 -5.54 3.67
CA TYR A 243 -26.95 -6.45 2.99
C TYR A 243 -26.42 -7.88 2.92
N ILE A 244 -25.28 -8.19 3.53
CA ILE A 244 -24.69 -9.54 3.55
C ILE A 244 -25.07 -10.20 4.88
N LYS A 245 -25.56 -11.45 4.84
CA LYS A 245 -25.91 -12.17 6.07
C LYS A 245 -24.66 -12.31 6.95
N LYS A 246 -24.78 -12.04 8.26
CA LYS A 246 -23.67 -12.20 9.21
C LYS A 246 -23.04 -13.58 9.15
N ALA A 247 -23.86 -14.63 8.99
CA ALA A 247 -23.39 -16.00 8.86
C ALA A 247 -22.41 -16.18 7.69
N VAL A 248 -22.59 -15.44 6.59
CA VAL A 248 -21.75 -15.46 5.39
C VAL A 248 -20.45 -14.68 5.64
N ILE A 249 -20.53 -13.51 6.28
CA ILE A 249 -19.35 -12.70 6.64
C ILE A 249 -18.39 -13.49 7.55
N PHE A 250 -18.94 -14.24 8.50
CA PHE A 250 -18.16 -15.02 9.47
C PHE A 250 -18.02 -16.50 9.07
N GLN A 251 -18.51 -16.91 7.89
CA GLN A 251 -18.36 -18.28 7.41
C GLN A 251 -16.90 -18.56 7.10
N LYS A 252 -16.44 -19.73 7.48
CA LYS A 252 -15.06 -20.15 7.24
C LYS A 252 -15.03 -21.07 6.03
N ILE A 253 -14.51 -20.57 4.91
CA ILE A 253 -14.52 -21.29 3.62
C ILE A 253 -13.12 -21.65 3.16
N LEU A 254 -12.23 -20.68 3.20
CA LEU A 254 -10.81 -20.95 3.25
C LEU A 254 -10.50 -21.22 4.71
N GLY A 255 -9.89 -22.38 5.00
CA GLY A 255 -9.57 -22.77 6.36
C GLY A 255 -8.78 -21.67 7.07
N GLU A 256 -9.41 -20.97 8.02
CA GLU A 256 -8.68 -20.68 9.25
C GLU A 256 -8.39 -22.04 9.94
N PRO A 257 -7.32 -22.22 10.71
CA PRO A 257 -7.18 -23.43 11.52
C PRO A 257 -8.16 -23.41 12.69
N SER A 258 -8.61 -24.58 13.12
CA SER A 258 -8.95 -24.83 14.52
C SER A 258 -7.73 -24.53 15.40
N VAL A 259 -7.96 -23.94 16.57
CA VAL A 259 -6.99 -23.69 17.65
C VAL A 259 -5.77 -24.63 17.62
N GLY A 260 -4.67 -24.12 17.06
CA GLY A 260 -3.44 -24.86 16.78
C GLY A 260 -2.73 -24.20 15.60
N ALA A 261 -1.48 -23.78 15.81
CA ALA A 261 -0.68 -22.96 14.89
C ALA A 261 -0.82 -23.31 13.38
N VAL A 262 -0.95 -22.27 12.53
CA VAL A 262 -0.56 -22.12 11.08
C VAL A 262 -1.60 -21.24 10.32
N GLU A 263 -1.53 -19.90 10.31
CA GLU A 263 -0.82 -19.03 9.32
C GLU A 263 -1.70 -18.29 8.30
N TYR A 264 -1.90 -17.00 8.57
CA TYR A 264 -2.31 -16.02 7.57
C TYR A 264 -1.14 -15.68 6.64
N SER A 265 -1.29 -15.96 5.34
CA SER A 265 -0.36 -15.56 4.28
C SER A 265 -1.09 -14.68 3.26
N GLU A 266 -1.45 -13.47 3.66
CA GLU A 266 -1.55 -12.39 2.68
C GLU A 266 -0.13 -11.99 2.28
N LYS A 267 0.18 -12.05 0.98
CA LYS A 267 1.43 -11.50 0.45
C LYS A 267 1.42 -10.00 0.73
N ILE A 268 2.23 -9.56 1.68
CA ILE A 268 2.34 -8.14 2.00
C ILE A 268 3.60 -7.56 1.35
N PRO A 269 3.53 -6.39 0.71
CA PRO A 269 4.75 -5.74 0.19
C PRO A 269 5.67 -5.36 1.36
N TRP A 270 6.99 -5.37 1.13
CA TRP A 270 8.00 -5.11 2.19
C TRP A 270 7.72 -3.85 3.02
N ARG A 271 7.23 -2.78 2.37
CA ARG A 271 6.87 -1.51 3.04
C ARG A 271 5.77 -1.66 4.12
N LYS A 272 4.95 -2.70 4.06
CA LYS A 272 3.90 -3.02 5.04
C LYS A 272 4.36 -4.04 6.09
N ALA A 273 5.49 -4.72 5.87
CA ALA A 273 5.95 -5.83 6.73
C ALA A 273 6.19 -5.44 8.19
N LEU A 274 6.61 -4.20 8.47
CA LEU A 274 6.79 -3.70 9.83
C LEU A 274 5.52 -3.24 10.55
N ARG A 275 4.40 -3.14 9.83
CA ARG A 275 3.13 -2.57 10.31
C ARG A 275 2.05 -3.64 10.50
N GLN A 276 2.46 -4.89 10.63
CA GLN A 276 1.56 -5.99 10.93
C GLN A 276 1.31 -6.10 12.43
N ASP A 277 0.20 -6.73 12.79
CA ASP A 277 -0.16 -7.04 14.17
C ASP A 277 0.86 -7.99 14.81
N GLU A 278 0.97 -7.94 16.15
CA GLU A 278 1.98 -8.70 16.88
C GLU A 278 1.92 -10.22 16.61
N GLN A 279 0.72 -10.78 16.50
CA GLN A 279 0.51 -12.21 16.25
C GLN A 279 1.00 -12.62 14.85
N TRP A 280 0.99 -11.71 13.87
CA TRP A 280 1.37 -12.01 12.49
C TRP A 280 2.85 -12.36 12.36
N TYR A 281 3.73 -11.78 13.19
CA TYR A 281 5.18 -12.04 13.13
C TYR A 281 5.57 -13.49 13.49
N GLY A 282 4.63 -14.27 14.05
CA GLY A 282 4.81 -15.71 14.27
C GLY A 282 4.47 -16.59 13.08
N SER A 283 3.88 -16.05 12.00
CA SER A 283 3.44 -16.82 10.82
C SER A 283 4.63 -17.32 9.96
N LYS A 284 4.46 -18.40 9.19
CA LYS A 284 5.37 -18.79 8.10
C LYS A 284 5.57 -17.68 7.10
N GLU A 285 4.58 -16.85 6.81
CA GLU A 285 4.80 -15.73 5.89
C GLU A 285 5.80 -14.74 6.48
N ALA A 286 5.62 -14.38 7.75
CA ALA A 286 6.57 -13.52 8.44
C ALA A 286 7.98 -14.14 8.50
N GLN A 287 8.05 -15.45 8.77
CA GLN A 287 9.30 -16.22 8.79
C GLN A 287 9.93 -16.36 7.39
N ARG A 288 9.15 -16.58 6.33
CA ARG A 288 9.63 -16.67 4.94
C ARG A 288 10.24 -15.34 4.51
N ILE A 289 9.58 -14.22 4.83
CA ILE A 289 10.13 -12.88 4.61
C ILE A 289 11.38 -12.70 5.47
N ALA A 290 11.41 -13.15 6.72
CA ALA A 290 12.61 -13.07 7.56
C ALA A 290 13.77 -13.90 6.97
N ASP A 291 13.50 -15.08 6.43
CA ASP A 291 14.48 -15.93 5.75
C ASP A 291 15.03 -15.24 4.50
N ASN A 292 14.19 -14.52 3.75
CA ASN A 292 14.66 -13.65 2.67
C ASN A 292 15.53 -12.50 3.21
N VAL A 293 15.13 -11.85 4.30
CA VAL A 293 15.95 -10.80 4.95
C VAL A 293 17.33 -11.34 5.32
N LEU A 294 17.43 -12.59 5.80
CA LEU A 294 18.72 -13.24 6.05
C LEU A 294 19.56 -13.41 4.77
N LEU A 295 18.94 -13.84 3.66
CA LEU A 295 19.62 -14.04 2.38
C LEU A 295 20.18 -12.73 1.79
N TYR A 296 19.55 -11.60 2.09
CA TYR A 296 20.01 -10.28 1.64
C TYR A 296 20.99 -9.60 2.61
N GLN A 297 21.29 -10.20 3.77
CA GLN A 297 22.26 -9.63 4.71
C GLN A 297 23.68 -9.88 4.20
N HIS A 298 24.50 -8.83 4.14
CA HIS A 298 25.91 -8.94 3.77
C HIS A 298 26.80 -9.30 4.96
N ASN A 299 28.03 -9.73 4.67
CA ASN A 299 29.01 -10.15 5.70
C ASN A 299 29.30 -9.09 6.78
N ASN A 300 29.27 -7.81 6.41
CA ASN A 300 29.46 -6.71 7.35
C ASN A 300 28.24 -6.45 8.24
N GLY A 301 27.11 -7.13 8.03
CA GLY A 301 25.88 -7.02 8.79
C GLY A 301 24.83 -6.06 8.21
N GLY A 302 25.16 -5.29 7.18
CA GLY A 302 24.25 -4.33 6.55
C GLY A 302 23.41 -4.92 5.41
N TRP A 303 22.48 -4.10 4.90
CA TRP A 303 21.64 -4.42 3.74
C TRP A 303 21.72 -3.34 2.64
N TYR A 304 21.44 -3.74 1.41
CA TYR A 304 21.11 -2.83 0.31
C TYR A 304 19.73 -2.19 0.52
N LYS A 305 19.52 -1.05 -0.15
CA LYS A 305 18.23 -0.33 -0.21
C LYS A 305 17.39 -0.78 -1.41
N ASN A 306 16.11 -0.41 -1.39
CA ASN A 306 15.16 -0.57 -2.50
C ASN A 306 14.93 -2.03 -2.94
N ILE A 307 15.01 -2.97 -2.00
CA ILE A 307 14.69 -4.39 -2.24
C ILE A 307 13.36 -4.71 -1.58
N ASP A 308 12.42 -5.25 -2.35
CA ASP A 308 11.22 -5.86 -1.79
C ASP A 308 11.53 -7.28 -1.31
N MET A 309 11.90 -7.40 -0.03
CA MET A 309 12.27 -8.68 0.59
C MET A 309 11.06 -9.57 0.85
N SER A 310 9.84 -9.08 0.59
CA SER A 310 8.64 -9.91 0.67
C SER A 310 8.43 -10.81 -0.54
N ASN A 311 9.07 -10.53 -1.68
CA ASN A 311 8.89 -11.34 -2.88
C ASN A 311 9.32 -12.81 -2.64
N GLU A 312 8.57 -13.74 -3.21
CA GLU A 312 8.98 -15.14 -3.23
C GLU A 312 10.24 -15.29 -4.07
N LEU A 313 11.16 -16.14 -3.61
CA LEU A 313 12.41 -16.43 -4.28
C LEU A 313 12.45 -17.90 -4.70
N THR A 314 12.77 -18.14 -5.97
CA THR A 314 13.04 -19.47 -6.51
C THR A 314 14.27 -20.10 -5.83
N PRO A 315 14.40 -21.43 -5.82
CA PRO A 315 15.60 -22.10 -5.30
C PRO A 315 16.92 -21.58 -5.91
N GLN A 316 16.90 -21.27 -7.21
CA GLN A 316 18.05 -20.74 -7.96
C GLN A 316 18.43 -19.32 -7.49
N GLU A 317 17.44 -18.45 -7.26
CA GLU A 317 17.67 -17.10 -6.74
C GLU A 317 18.23 -17.13 -5.31
N LYS A 318 17.68 -17.99 -4.44
CA LYS A 318 18.21 -18.18 -3.09
C LYS A 318 19.67 -18.61 -3.12
N GLU A 319 20.01 -19.55 -4.00
CA GLU A 319 21.39 -20.01 -4.15
C GLU A 319 22.33 -18.93 -4.68
N LYS A 320 21.86 -18.11 -5.64
CA LYS A 320 22.62 -16.96 -6.14
C LYS A 320 22.91 -15.95 -5.03
N LEU A 321 21.91 -15.62 -4.19
CA LEU A 321 22.06 -14.67 -3.09
C LEU A 321 23.06 -15.18 -2.04
N ARG A 322 23.02 -16.47 -1.69
CA ARG A 322 24.00 -17.08 -0.79
C ARG A 322 25.43 -16.91 -1.29
N LYS A 323 25.66 -17.08 -2.59
CA LYS A 323 26.98 -16.90 -3.22
C LYS A 323 27.42 -15.44 -3.34
N LEU A 324 26.48 -14.51 -3.54
CA LEU A 324 26.76 -13.08 -3.63
C LEU A 324 27.15 -12.43 -2.29
N SER A 325 26.91 -13.10 -1.15
CA SER A 325 27.16 -12.56 0.19
C SER A 325 28.62 -12.22 0.50
N VAL A 326 29.56 -12.40 -0.43
CA VAL A 326 30.99 -12.52 -0.13
C VAL A 326 31.85 -11.31 -0.52
N GLU A 327 31.50 -10.45 -1.49
CA GLU A 327 32.40 -9.36 -1.91
C GLU A 327 31.70 -8.01 -2.20
N ASP A 328 32.27 -6.96 -1.61
CA ASP A 328 32.07 -5.51 -1.80
C ASP A 328 30.60 -4.99 -1.74
N ALA A 329 30.16 -4.54 -0.55
CA ALA A 329 28.76 -4.74 -0.21
C ALA A 329 27.80 -3.57 -0.42
N GLY A 330 28.25 -2.34 -0.76
CA GLY A 330 27.38 -1.15 -0.97
C GLY A 330 26.19 -1.00 0.01
N THR A 331 26.32 -1.47 1.25
CA THR A 331 25.26 -1.49 2.26
C THR A 331 25.06 -0.10 2.86
N THR A 332 23.84 0.19 3.28
CA THR A 332 23.42 1.57 3.53
C THR A 332 22.35 1.66 4.61
N ILE A 333 22.15 2.87 5.11
CA ILE A 333 20.99 3.25 5.94
C ILE A 333 19.98 4.10 5.16
N ASP A 334 20.26 4.38 3.88
CA ASP A 334 19.39 5.16 2.99
C ASP A 334 18.08 4.43 2.67
N ASN A 335 17.00 5.17 2.46
CA ASN A 335 15.66 4.64 2.19
C ASN A 335 15.19 3.58 3.21
N GLY A 336 15.56 3.74 4.48
CA GLY A 336 15.17 2.83 5.54
C GLY A 336 15.98 1.53 5.63
N ALA A 337 17.03 1.37 4.81
CA ALA A 337 17.83 0.16 4.79
C ALA A 337 18.53 -0.10 6.13
N THR A 338 18.84 -1.37 6.38
CA THR A 338 19.43 -1.89 7.61
C THR A 338 18.54 -1.77 8.85
N HIS A 339 18.10 -0.57 9.25
CA HIS A 339 17.32 -0.43 10.49
C HIS A 339 15.89 -0.99 10.36
N THR A 340 15.28 -0.98 9.17
CA THR A 340 13.98 -1.61 8.92
C THR A 340 14.07 -3.13 9.04
N GLN A 341 15.10 -3.73 8.42
CA GLN A 341 15.37 -5.17 8.49
C GLN A 341 15.62 -5.61 9.93
N LEU A 342 16.38 -4.84 10.70
CA LEU A 342 16.63 -5.12 12.11
C LEU A 342 15.34 -5.07 12.95
N ARG A 343 14.50 -4.05 12.77
CA ARG A 343 13.19 -3.99 13.45
C ARG A 343 12.33 -5.20 13.11
N TYR A 344 12.37 -5.64 11.85
CA TYR A 344 11.60 -6.78 11.39
C TYR A 344 12.09 -8.09 12.01
N LEU A 345 13.40 -8.34 11.96
CA LEU A 345 14.04 -9.50 12.56
C LEU A 345 13.80 -9.57 14.07
N ALA A 346 13.82 -8.45 14.80
CA ALA A 346 13.52 -8.43 16.22
C ALA A 346 12.09 -8.88 16.53
N LYS A 347 11.09 -8.39 15.76
CA LYS A 347 9.69 -8.79 15.94
C LYS A 347 9.46 -10.27 15.61
N VAL A 348 10.04 -10.77 14.52
CA VAL A 348 9.93 -12.19 14.14
C VAL A 348 10.69 -13.07 15.12
N PHE A 349 11.87 -12.66 15.60
CA PHE A 349 12.59 -13.38 16.65
C PHE A 349 11.77 -13.47 17.93
N LYS A 350 11.17 -12.37 18.40
CA LYS A 350 10.28 -12.38 19.57
C LYS A 350 9.18 -13.43 19.42
N ALA A 351 8.55 -13.49 18.25
CA ALA A 351 7.42 -14.38 18.02
C ALA A 351 7.81 -15.85 17.83
N THR A 352 9.04 -16.14 17.40
CA THR A 352 9.44 -17.49 16.94
C THR A 352 10.59 -18.13 17.72
N GLY A 353 11.43 -17.34 18.39
CA GLY A 353 12.63 -17.81 19.08
C GLY A 353 13.75 -18.33 18.18
N LYS A 354 13.65 -18.19 16.85
CA LYS A 354 14.63 -18.73 15.90
C LYS A 354 15.97 -17.98 15.96
N GLU A 355 17.02 -18.68 16.40
CA GLU A 355 18.34 -18.09 16.68
C GLU A 355 19.03 -17.47 15.45
N GLU A 356 18.72 -17.90 14.23
CA GLU A 356 19.23 -17.28 13.01
C GLU A 356 18.83 -15.81 12.88
N TYR A 357 17.60 -15.44 13.26
CA TYR A 357 17.14 -14.05 13.22
C TYR A 357 17.85 -13.19 14.25
N LYS A 358 18.10 -13.74 15.45
CA LYS A 358 18.88 -13.08 16.50
C LYS A 358 20.35 -12.89 16.10
N LYS A 359 20.98 -13.89 15.50
CA LYS A 359 22.36 -13.78 14.99
C LYS A 359 22.48 -12.70 13.92
N ALA A 360 21.54 -12.66 12.97
CA ALA A 360 21.50 -11.61 11.96
C ALA A 360 21.22 -10.23 12.55
N PHE A 361 20.32 -10.15 13.53
CA PHE A 361 20.06 -8.92 14.27
C PHE A 361 21.33 -8.38 14.95
N PHE A 362 22.10 -9.24 15.63
CA PHE A 362 23.35 -8.83 16.26
C PHE A 362 24.38 -8.32 15.26
N LYS A 363 24.55 -9.01 14.12
CA LYS A 363 25.44 -8.54 13.04
C LYS A 363 25.05 -7.14 12.55
N GLY A 364 23.77 -6.88 12.33
CA GLY A 364 23.33 -5.57 11.85
C GLY A 364 23.36 -4.48 12.93
N ILE A 365 23.16 -4.82 14.21
CA ILE A 365 23.39 -3.85 15.30
C ILE A 365 24.87 -3.49 15.38
N ASP A 366 25.77 -4.47 15.29
CA ASP A 366 27.21 -4.21 15.31
C ASP A 366 27.63 -3.35 14.12
N PHE A 367 27.11 -3.64 12.92
CA PHE A 367 27.26 -2.79 11.73
C PHE A 367 26.89 -1.33 12.01
N LEU A 368 25.71 -1.08 12.59
CA LEU A 368 25.26 0.29 12.88
C LEU A 368 26.15 0.97 13.93
N LEU A 369 26.59 0.24 14.94
CA LEU A 369 27.49 0.75 15.98
C LEU A 369 28.88 1.06 15.43
N GLU A 370 29.39 0.25 14.51
CA GLU A 370 30.70 0.44 13.85
C GLU A 370 30.68 1.57 12.83
N ALA A 371 29.55 1.76 12.14
CA ALA A 371 29.37 2.83 11.15
C ALA A 371 29.32 4.24 11.78
N GLN A 372 29.05 4.36 13.08
CA GLN A 372 28.94 5.66 13.75
C GLN A 372 30.29 6.38 13.79
N TYR A 373 30.33 7.63 13.32
CA TYR A 373 31.50 8.48 13.45
C TYR A 373 31.83 8.81 14.91
N PRO A 374 33.09 9.13 15.24
CA PRO A 374 33.47 9.51 16.60
C PRO A 374 32.66 10.67 17.19
N ASN A 375 32.24 11.61 16.34
CA ASN A 375 31.41 12.77 16.68
C ASN A 375 29.91 12.46 16.82
N GLY A 376 29.48 11.23 16.53
CA GLY A 376 28.10 10.77 16.71
C GLY A 376 27.26 10.66 15.44
N GLY A 377 27.72 11.18 14.31
CA GLY A 377 26.98 11.12 13.04
C GLY A 377 27.08 9.76 12.35
N TRP A 378 26.23 9.53 11.33
CA TRP A 378 26.30 8.34 10.46
C TRP A 378 26.50 8.71 8.99
N PRO A 379 27.38 7.98 8.26
CA PRO A 379 27.44 8.06 6.81
C PRO A 379 26.21 7.42 6.16
N GLN A 380 25.95 7.77 4.90
CA GLN A 380 24.88 7.12 4.13
C GLN A 380 25.20 5.65 3.85
N PHE A 381 26.47 5.33 3.56
CA PHE A 381 26.94 3.97 3.25
C PHE A 381 28.07 3.56 4.21
N TYR A 382 28.08 2.28 4.57
CA TYR A 382 29.17 1.69 5.33
C TYR A 382 29.53 0.30 4.76
N PRO A 383 30.81 -0.02 4.47
CA PRO A 383 32.01 0.83 4.59
C PRO A 383 31.89 2.14 3.80
N ILE A 384 32.66 3.14 4.24
CA ILE A 384 32.50 4.51 3.75
C ILE A 384 32.77 4.58 2.24
N LYS A 385 31.76 5.03 1.48
CA LYS A 385 31.90 5.38 0.07
C LYS A 385 32.32 6.85 -0.04
N LYS A 386 33.29 7.16 -0.92
CA LYS A 386 33.78 8.55 -1.11
C LYS A 386 32.73 9.48 -1.70
N GLY A 387 32.80 10.76 -1.35
CA GLY A 387 31.92 11.81 -1.85
C GLY A 387 30.83 12.17 -0.85
N TYR A 388 29.65 12.57 -1.31
CA TYR A 388 28.59 13.01 -0.40
C TYR A 388 28.08 11.92 0.56
N TYR A 389 28.34 10.64 0.24
CA TYR A 389 27.99 9.50 1.09
C TYR A 389 28.71 9.50 2.45
N GLU A 390 29.78 10.29 2.59
CA GLU A 390 30.55 10.47 3.83
C GLU A 390 29.91 11.47 4.79
N HIS A 391 28.93 12.24 4.34
CA HIS A 391 28.27 13.23 5.18
C HIS A 391 27.42 12.57 6.27
N ILE A 392 27.20 13.31 7.36
CA ILE A 392 26.18 12.99 8.34
C ILE A 392 24.84 13.06 7.61
N THR A 393 24.15 11.93 7.48
CA THR A 393 23.03 11.80 6.55
C THR A 393 21.69 11.72 7.29
N TYR A 394 20.92 12.81 7.25
CA TYR A 394 19.53 12.82 7.71
C TYR A 394 18.53 12.45 6.62
N ASN A 395 18.92 12.62 5.34
CA ASN A 395 18.09 12.36 4.15
C ASN A 395 17.30 11.05 4.27
N ASP A 396 16.00 11.14 3.96
CA ASP A 396 15.05 10.03 3.97
C ASP A 396 15.01 9.27 5.33
N GLY A 397 15.21 10.02 6.42
CA GLY A 397 15.16 9.52 7.78
C GLY A 397 16.32 8.59 8.16
N ALA A 398 17.39 8.53 7.37
CA ALA A 398 18.46 7.54 7.50
C ALA A 398 19.06 7.48 8.92
N MET A 399 19.68 8.58 9.38
CA MET A 399 20.25 8.63 10.73
C MET A 399 19.17 8.56 11.83
N VAL A 400 18.01 9.19 11.64
CA VAL A 400 16.95 9.22 12.66
C VAL A 400 16.36 7.81 12.88
N GLY A 401 16.19 7.03 11.82
CA GLY A 401 15.74 5.64 11.87
C GLY A 401 16.70 4.74 12.66
N VAL A 402 18.00 4.93 12.46
CA VAL A 402 19.06 4.27 13.25
C VAL A 402 18.96 4.66 14.72
N LEU A 403 18.86 5.96 15.02
CA LEU A 403 18.76 6.44 16.40
C LEU A 403 17.54 5.91 17.13
N ARG A 404 16.36 5.90 16.49
CA ARG A 404 15.16 5.30 17.07
C ARG A 404 15.39 3.82 17.39
N LEU A 405 15.99 3.05 16.48
CA LEU A 405 16.24 1.62 16.70
C LEU A 405 17.19 1.42 17.89
N LEU A 406 18.31 2.13 17.92
CA LEU A 406 19.29 2.01 19.01
C LEU A 406 18.72 2.48 20.35
N ARG A 407 17.85 3.49 20.36
CA ARG A 407 17.12 3.94 21.56
C ARG A 407 16.19 2.85 22.08
N ASP A 408 15.41 2.22 21.20
CA ASP A 408 14.49 1.15 21.59
C ASP A 408 15.26 -0.08 22.12
N VAL A 409 16.40 -0.43 21.50
CA VAL A 409 17.32 -1.46 22.03
C VAL A 409 17.86 -1.08 23.41
N ALA A 410 18.25 0.18 23.60
CA ALA A 410 18.82 0.67 24.85
C ALA A 410 17.80 0.75 26.01
N LYS A 411 16.50 0.88 25.70
CA LYS A 411 15.41 0.84 26.69
C LYS A 411 15.19 -0.54 27.29
N ASN A 412 15.64 -1.60 26.60
CA ASN A 412 15.46 -2.99 27.04
C ASN A 412 13.98 -3.38 27.22
N GLU A 413 13.14 -2.93 26.29
CA GLU A 413 11.73 -3.30 26.20
C GLU A 413 11.52 -4.27 25.04
N GLU A 414 10.41 -4.99 25.04
CA GLU A 414 10.01 -5.84 23.91
C GLU A 414 9.97 -5.03 22.59
N PRO A 415 10.45 -5.57 21.44
CA PRO A 415 10.97 -6.93 21.23
C PRO A 415 12.48 -7.12 21.52
N TYR A 416 13.17 -6.18 22.17
CA TYR A 416 14.64 -6.14 22.26
C TYR A 416 15.23 -6.70 23.57
N THR A 417 14.41 -7.36 24.39
CA THR A 417 14.84 -7.94 25.68
C THR A 417 15.99 -8.94 25.52
N PHE A 418 16.05 -9.64 24.38
CA PHE A 418 17.09 -10.62 24.03
C PHE A 418 18.48 -10.06 23.75
N VAL A 419 18.61 -8.74 23.55
CA VAL A 419 19.92 -8.12 23.24
C VAL A 419 20.82 -8.16 24.46
N ASP A 420 22.11 -8.46 24.30
CA ASP A 420 23.02 -8.52 25.44
C ASP A 420 23.31 -7.13 26.04
N SER A 421 23.81 -7.13 27.28
CA SER A 421 24.09 -5.91 28.04
C SER A 421 25.17 -5.04 27.41
N GLU A 422 26.13 -5.63 26.68
CA GLU A 422 27.20 -4.89 26.03
C GLU A 422 26.66 -4.07 24.86
N ARG A 423 25.89 -4.69 23.97
CA ARG A 423 25.22 -4.01 22.84
C ARG A 423 24.22 -2.97 23.32
N LYS A 424 23.43 -3.26 24.37
CA LYS A 424 22.54 -2.25 25.00
C LYS A 424 23.31 -1.03 25.50
N ARG A 425 24.45 -1.24 26.15
CA ARG A 425 25.33 -0.15 26.63
C ARG A 425 25.95 0.63 25.47
N LYS A 426 26.40 -0.05 24.41
CA LYS A 426 26.92 0.60 23.19
C LYS A 426 25.84 1.41 22.49
N ALA A 427 24.64 0.86 22.32
CA ALA A 427 23.48 1.53 21.75
C ALA A 427 23.11 2.81 22.53
N ARG A 428 23.07 2.75 23.87
CA ARG A 428 22.82 3.94 24.71
C ARG A 428 23.86 5.04 24.47
N ARG A 429 25.14 4.69 24.42
CA ARG A 429 26.20 5.66 24.12
C ARG A 429 26.06 6.23 22.71
N ALA A 430 25.74 5.39 21.73
CA ALA A 430 25.57 5.80 20.35
C ALA A 430 24.39 6.77 20.21
N VAL A 431 23.28 6.53 20.90
CA VAL A 431 22.12 7.44 20.95
C VAL A 431 22.49 8.78 21.57
N ASN A 432 23.26 8.79 22.67
CA ASN A 432 23.70 10.04 23.31
C ASN A 432 24.56 10.88 22.36
N LYS A 433 25.56 10.27 21.72
CA LYS A 433 26.39 10.94 20.71
C LYS A 433 25.57 11.41 19.50
N GLY A 434 24.59 10.61 19.09
CA GLY A 434 23.65 10.96 18.04
C GLY A 434 22.80 12.19 18.36
N LEU A 435 22.37 12.31 19.62
CA LEU A 435 21.68 13.51 20.10
C LEU A 435 22.61 14.73 20.12
N GLU A 436 23.84 14.57 20.61
CA GLU A 436 24.85 15.63 20.63
C GLU A 436 25.11 16.18 19.21
N ILE A 437 25.28 15.30 18.22
CA ILE A 437 25.55 15.74 16.84
C ILE A 437 24.31 16.35 16.17
N ILE A 438 23.10 15.91 16.50
CA ILE A 438 21.86 16.57 16.04
C ILE A 438 21.83 18.01 16.54
N LEU A 439 22.07 18.23 17.83
CA LEU A 439 22.08 19.59 18.39
C LEU A 439 23.23 20.44 17.79
N ALA A 440 24.40 19.85 17.59
CA ALA A 440 25.56 20.54 17.02
C ALA A 440 25.40 20.91 15.54
N THR A 441 24.61 20.15 14.78
CA THR A 441 24.35 20.39 13.35
C THR A 441 23.16 21.31 13.10
N GLN A 442 22.42 21.74 14.13
CA GLN A 442 21.32 22.68 13.94
C GLN A 442 21.85 24.03 13.44
N VAL A 443 21.36 24.46 12.28
CA VAL A 443 21.91 25.61 11.57
C VAL A 443 21.55 26.89 12.29
N LYS A 444 22.53 27.80 12.39
CA LYS A 444 22.36 29.15 12.93
C LYS A 444 22.41 30.16 11.80
N VAL A 445 21.38 31.00 11.73
CA VAL A 445 21.31 32.16 10.85
C VAL A 445 21.22 33.40 11.73
N ASP A 446 22.16 34.33 11.59
CA ASP A 446 22.25 35.56 12.41
C ASP A 446 22.16 35.30 13.92
N GLY A 447 22.84 34.23 14.37
CA GLY A 447 22.87 33.81 15.77
C GLY A 447 21.60 33.09 16.26
N LYS A 448 20.55 32.97 15.44
CA LYS A 448 19.31 32.27 15.77
C LYS A 448 19.35 30.84 15.25
N LEU A 449 18.98 29.88 16.09
CA LEU A 449 18.80 28.49 15.68
C LEU A 449 17.62 28.38 14.72
N THR A 450 17.78 27.55 13.70
CA THR A 450 16.76 27.27 12.69
C THR A 450 16.46 25.77 12.68
N VAL A 451 16.74 25.09 11.59
CA VAL A 451 16.54 23.66 11.38
C VAL A 451 17.83 23.01 10.84
N TRP A 452 17.72 21.88 10.15
CA TRP A 452 18.85 21.12 9.62
C TRP A 452 18.80 21.04 8.09
N GLY A 453 19.95 20.76 7.47
CA GLY A 453 20.01 20.29 6.09
C GLY A 453 19.74 18.79 6.00
N ALA A 454 19.49 18.30 4.78
CA ALA A 454 19.33 16.86 4.54
C ALA A 454 20.62 16.07 4.81
N GLN A 455 21.78 16.71 4.70
CA GLN A 455 23.06 16.17 5.09
C GLN A 455 24.01 17.28 5.56
N HIS A 456 24.93 16.92 6.44
CA HIS A 456 25.92 17.82 7.01
C HIS A 456 27.32 17.25 6.84
N ASP A 457 28.30 18.10 6.57
CA ASP A 457 29.68 17.64 6.50
C ASP A 457 30.14 17.09 7.86
N LYS A 458 30.80 15.94 7.84
CA LYS A 458 31.17 15.20 9.07
C LYS A 458 32.24 15.91 9.90
N LYS A 459 32.92 16.92 9.37
CA LYS A 459 33.99 17.66 10.07
C LYS A 459 33.53 19.05 10.46
N THR A 460 33.03 19.82 9.50
CA THR A 460 32.61 21.22 9.71
C THR A 460 31.22 21.33 10.32
N LEU A 461 30.40 20.28 10.21
CA LEU A 461 29.01 20.23 10.67
C LEU A 461 28.05 21.16 9.89
N GLU A 462 28.53 21.84 8.86
CA GLU A 462 27.71 22.70 8.00
C GLU A 462 26.83 21.86 7.05
N PRO A 463 25.66 22.37 6.63
CA PRO A 463 24.89 21.75 5.56
C PRO A 463 25.73 21.51 4.32
N ALA A 464 25.62 20.34 3.72
CA ALA A 464 26.45 19.93 2.60
C ALA A 464 25.61 19.54 1.37
N LYS A 465 26.21 19.69 0.18
CA LYS A 465 25.61 19.22 -1.08
C LYS A 465 25.64 17.69 -1.15
N ALA A 466 24.62 17.08 -1.77
CA ALA A 466 24.63 15.68 -2.18
C ALA A 466 24.66 15.55 -3.71
N ARG A 467 23.53 15.16 -4.32
CA ARG A 467 23.42 15.08 -5.78
C ARG A 467 23.40 16.48 -6.41
N ALA A 468 23.51 16.56 -7.73
CA ALA A 468 23.53 17.84 -8.45
C ALA A 468 22.34 18.76 -8.07
N TYR A 469 21.17 18.15 -7.85
CA TYR A 469 19.91 18.79 -7.49
C TYR A 469 19.63 18.87 -5.97
N GLU A 470 20.64 18.65 -5.13
CA GLU A 470 20.53 18.67 -3.66
C GLU A 470 21.65 19.52 -3.06
N LEU A 471 21.52 20.83 -3.15
CA LEU A 471 22.53 21.78 -2.67
C LEU A 471 22.49 21.92 -1.13
N ALA A 472 23.58 22.47 -0.58
CA ALA A 472 23.64 22.86 0.83
C ALA A 472 22.49 23.84 1.14
N SER A 473 21.62 23.45 2.07
CA SER A 473 20.33 24.10 2.28
C SER A 473 19.72 23.70 3.62
N LEU A 474 18.69 24.43 4.06
CA LEU A 474 17.78 23.97 5.10
C LEU A 474 16.76 23.02 4.46
N SER A 475 16.37 21.95 5.17
CA SER A 475 15.43 20.95 4.66
C SER A 475 14.16 20.91 5.51
N GLY A 476 13.01 21.25 4.91
CA GLY A 476 11.72 21.15 5.60
C GLY A 476 11.34 19.71 5.93
N LYS A 477 11.51 18.78 4.98
CA LYS A 477 11.15 17.36 5.15
C LYS A 477 11.96 16.68 6.26
N GLU A 478 13.29 16.72 6.14
CA GLU A 478 14.15 15.96 7.08
C GLU A 478 14.14 16.61 8.46
N SER A 479 14.01 17.94 8.54
CA SER A 479 13.92 18.64 9.82
C SER A 479 12.62 18.34 10.56
N ALA A 480 11.50 18.16 9.86
CA ALA A 480 10.24 17.77 10.51
C ALA A 480 10.37 16.40 11.18
N GLU A 481 11.15 15.49 10.59
CA GLU A 481 11.44 14.19 11.20
C GLU A 481 12.38 14.31 12.42
N ILE A 482 13.43 15.13 12.33
CA ILE A 482 14.36 15.37 13.45
C ILE A 482 13.60 15.98 14.64
N VAL A 483 12.72 16.95 14.41
CA VAL A 483 11.92 17.55 15.48
C VAL A 483 11.03 16.51 16.16
N ARG A 484 10.34 15.64 15.38
CA ARG A 484 9.55 14.54 15.95
C ARG A 484 10.41 13.62 16.80
N TYR A 485 11.61 13.25 16.33
CA TYR A 485 12.53 12.43 17.12
C TYR A 485 12.96 13.10 18.44
N LEU A 486 13.27 14.41 18.42
CA LEU A 486 13.61 15.15 19.63
C LEU A 486 12.43 15.23 20.61
N MET A 487 11.20 15.35 20.10
CA MET A 487 9.97 15.38 20.90
C MET A 487 9.62 14.02 21.53
N GLU A 488 10.11 12.91 20.98
CA GLU A 488 9.97 11.57 21.55
C GLU A 488 10.85 11.36 22.81
N ILE A 489 11.79 12.26 23.09
CA ILE A 489 12.61 12.20 24.31
C ILE A 489 11.70 12.52 25.51
N GLU A 490 11.62 11.57 26.44
CA GLU A 490 10.67 11.64 27.56
C GLU A 490 10.96 12.79 28.53
N ASN A 491 12.24 13.01 28.83
CA ASN A 491 12.72 14.07 29.72
C ASN A 491 13.76 14.93 28.97
N PRO A 492 13.33 15.77 28.02
CA PRO A 492 14.26 16.53 27.18
C PRO A 492 14.97 17.61 28.01
N SER A 493 16.28 17.78 27.80
CA SER A 493 17.03 18.87 28.41
C SER A 493 16.55 20.24 27.91
N GLU A 494 16.89 21.32 28.62
CA GLU A 494 16.54 22.68 28.16
C GLU A 494 17.18 23.04 26.81
N GLU A 495 18.33 22.44 26.48
CA GLU A 495 18.95 22.57 25.16
C GLU A 495 18.08 21.91 24.08
N VAL A 496 17.61 20.68 24.31
CA VAL A 496 16.69 19.99 23.40
C VAL A 496 15.38 20.77 23.25
N LYS A 497 14.79 21.25 24.35
CA LYS A 497 13.57 22.09 24.29
C LYS A 497 13.79 23.39 23.52
N ARG A 498 14.97 23.99 23.61
CA ARG A 498 15.33 25.20 22.85
C ARG A 498 15.50 24.89 21.36
N SER A 499 16.15 23.78 21.04
CA SER A 499 16.32 23.27 19.68
C SER A 499 14.96 23.06 19.00
N ILE A 500 14.04 22.34 19.65
CA ILE A 500 12.67 22.10 19.18
C ILE A 500 11.95 23.43 18.96
N ARG A 501 11.90 24.32 19.97
CA ARG A 501 11.20 25.61 19.87
C ARG A 501 11.72 26.47 18.71
N SER A 502 13.03 26.49 18.50
CA SER A 502 13.64 27.28 17.43
C SER A 502 13.32 26.69 16.05
N ALA A 503 13.31 25.37 15.92
CA ALA A 503 12.89 24.70 14.70
C ALA A 503 11.40 24.94 14.39
N MET A 504 10.53 24.90 15.40
CA MET A 504 9.11 25.22 15.23
C MET A 504 8.88 26.67 14.83
N GLN A 505 9.65 27.61 15.39
CA GLN A 505 9.60 29.00 14.94
C GLN A 505 10.04 29.13 13.49
N TRP A 506 11.10 28.43 13.07
CA TRP A 506 11.52 28.44 11.67
C TRP A 506 10.43 27.88 10.74
N PHE A 507 9.74 26.80 11.14
CA PHE A 507 8.61 26.28 10.35
C PHE A 507 7.47 27.29 10.22
N GLU A 508 7.18 28.05 11.28
CA GLU A 508 6.18 29.12 11.23
C GLU A 508 6.61 30.27 10.30
N ASP A 509 7.89 30.66 10.34
CA ASP A 509 8.45 31.75 9.54
C ASP A 509 8.63 31.39 8.05
N ALA A 510 8.91 30.11 7.76
CA ALA A 510 9.25 29.62 6.42
C ALA A 510 8.06 29.00 5.66
N LYS A 511 6.88 28.90 6.28
CA LYS A 511 5.71 28.31 5.63
C LYS A 511 5.21 29.20 4.48
N VAL A 512 4.78 28.55 3.40
CA VAL A 512 4.12 29.19 2.27
C VAL A 512 2.62 28.92 2.37
N MET A 513 1.85 29.99 2.46
CA MET A 513 0.38 29.99 2.38
C MET A 513 -0.04 30.50 0.99
N GLY A 514 -1.31 30.31 0.63
CA GLY A 514 -1.86 30.86 -0.60
C GLY A 514 -1.50 30.04 -1.84
N LYS A 515 -0.95 28.83 -1.67
CA LYS A 515 -0.50 27.97 -2.77
C LYS A 515 -0.84 26.50 -2.49
N ARG A 516 -1.11 25.75 -3.55
CA ARG A 516 -1.22 24.28 -3.50
C ARG A 516 -0.39 23.62 -4.60
N VAL A 517 0.05 22.39 -4.33
CA VAL A 517 0.67 21.53 -5.34
C VAL A 517 -0.43 20.70 -6.00
N GLU A 518 -0.48 20.71 -7.33
CA GLU A 518 -1.51 20.02 -8.10
C GLU A 518 -0.90 19.10 -9.16
N TRP A 519 -1.54 17.94 -9.35
CA TRP A 519 -1.29 17.07 -10.49
C TRP A 519 -2.27 17.39 -11.60
N ILE A 520 -1.74 17.80 -12.75
CA ILE A 520 -2.52 17.94 -13.98
C ILE A 520 -2.30 16.70 -14.86
N LYS A 521 -3.33 16.30 -15.62
CA LYS A 521 -3.31 15.14 -16.51
C LYS A 521 -3.78 15.56 -17.90
N GLY A 522 -3.13 15.04 -18.92
CA GLY A 522 -3.46 15.35 -20.31
C GLY A 522 -2.56 14.60 -21.28
N PRO A 523 -3.08 14.04 -22.38
CA PRO A 523 -2.28 13.31 -23.37
C PRO A 523 -1.19 14.18 -24.05
N GLU A 524 -1.33 15.50 -24.01
CA GLU A 524 -0.36 16.49 -24.49
C GLU A 524 0.82 16.72 -23.53
N LEU A 525 0.69 16.32 -22.26
CA LEU A 525 1.74 16.48 -21.26
C LEU A 525 2.76 15.33 -21.39
N PRO A 526 4.05 15.58 -21.11
CA PRO A 526 5.04 14.50 -21.06
C PRO A 526 4.62 13.44 -20.03
N GLU A 527 4.67 12.16 -20.42
CA GLU A 527 4.18 11.02 -19.61
C GLU A 527 2.69 11.12 -19.20
N GLY A 528 1.89 11.95 -19.87
CA GLY A 528 0.46 12.11 -19.63
C GLY A 528 0.09 12.90 -18.36
N ARG A 529 1.07 13.47 -17.66
CA ARG A 529 0.87 14.17 -16.38
C ARG A 529 1.95 15.20 -16.09
N ASP A 530 1.65 16.18 -15.26
CA ASP A 530 2.64 17.13 -14.72
C ASP A 530 2.29 17.52 -13.27
N ARG A 531 3.29 18.01 -12.54
CA ARG A 531 3.11 18.54 -11.18
C ARG A 531 3.44 20.03 -11.17
N ILE A 532 2.44 20.83 -10.81
CA ILE A 532 2.51 22.30 -10.83
C ILE A 532 2.24 22.87 -9.44
N VAL A 533 2.66 24.12 -9.23
CA VAL A 533 2.25 24.92 -8.08
C VAL A 533 1.27 25.97 -8.58
N VAL A 534 0.08 26.02 -7.99
CA VAL A 534 -0.96 27.00 -8.35
C VAL A 534 -1.28 27.89 -7.16
N GLU A 535 -1.70 29.11 -7.46
CA GLU A 535 -2.22 30.03 -6.45
C GLU A 535 -3.59 29.54 -5.96
N ASP A 536 -3.76 29.50 -4.64
CA ASP A 536 -4.97 29.06 -3.95
C ASP A 536 -5.03 29.77 -2.60
N PRO A 537 -5.93 30.76 -2.40
CA PRO A 537 -6.01 31.53 -1.15
C PRO A 537 -6.16 30.69 0.13
N GLU A 538 -6.72 29.48 0.03
CA GLU A 538 -6.88 28.55 1.15
C GLU A 538 -5.76 27.49 1.20
N GLY A 539 -4.87 27.49 0.21
CA GLY A 539 -3.82 26.52 0.03
C GLY A 539 -2.67 26.65 1.03
N GLY A 540 -2.08 25.51 1.37
CA GLY A 540 -1.01 25.38 2.33
C GLY A 540 -1.50 25.05 3.75
N PRO A 541 -0.60 25.00 4.74
CA PRO A 541 0.81 25.43 4.67
C PRO A 541 1.71 24.46 3.90
N LEU A 542 2.66 25.01 3.13
CA LEU A 542 3.68 24.26 2.39
C LEU A 542 5.09 24.66 2.83
N TRP A 543 6.05 23.74 2.70
CA TRP A 543 7.48 23.99 2.93
C TRP A 543 8.33 23.42 1.80
N GLY A 544 9.43 24.10 1.51
CA GLY A 544 10.47 23.58 0.63
C GLY A 544 11.16 22.38 1.25
N ARG A 545 11.41 21.34 0.44
CA ARG A 545 12.37 20.29 0.78
C ARG A 545 13.78 20.86 0.84
N PHE A 546 14.05 21.89 0.04
CA PHE A 546 15.29 22.65 0.05
C PHE A 546 14.98 24.13 0.12
N THR A 547 15.55 24.79 1.10
CA THR A 547 15.31 26.21 1.38
C THR A 547 16.66 26.93 1.54
N GLU A 548 16.77 28.08 0.89
CA GLU A 548 17.96 28.92 0.91
C GLU A 548 18.25 29.41 2.33
N ILE A 549 19.49 29.19 2.79
CA ILE A 549 19.94 29.60 4.12
C ILE A 549 19.96 31.13 4.16
N GLY A 550 19.29 31.72 5.15
CA GLY A 550 19.25 33.17 5.36
C GLY A 550 17.97 33.84 4.85
N THR A 551 17.39 33.39 3.74
CA THR A 551 16.22 34.04 3.13
C THR A 551 14.92 33.24 3.27
N ASN A 552 15.03 31.96 3.61
CA ASN A 552 13.91 31.01 3.63
C ASN A 552 13.19 30.83 2.27
N LYS A 553 13.80 31.20 1.15
CA LYS A 553 13.23 30.95 -0.18
C LYS A 553 13.33 29.48 -0.57
N ILE A 554 12.23 28.91 -1.07
CA ILE A 554 12.22 27.54 -1.59
C ILE A 554 13.08 27.45 -2.84
N MET A 555 13.96 26.46 -2.89
CA MET A 555 14.83 26.19 -4.03
C MET A 555 14.34 24.98 -4.82
N PHE A 556 14.08 25.20 -6.10
CA PHE A 556 13.84 24.16 -7.09
C PHE A 556 15.11 24.00 -7.91
N ILE A 557 15.72 22.82 -7.88
CA ILE A 557 17.06 22.62 -8.46
C ILE A 557 17.00 21.46 -9.43
N GLY A 558 17.32 21.72 -10.70
CA GLY A 558 17.36 20.71 -11.74
C GLY A 558 18.68 19.93 -11.76
N ARG A 559 18.86 19.06 -12.77
CA ARG A 559 20.12 18.35 -13.02
C ARG A 559 21.28 19.27 -13.37
N ASP A 560 20.99 20.48 -13.83
CA ASP A 560 21.96 21.57 -14.05
C ASP A 560 22.61 22.06 -12.74
N GLY A 561 22.00 21.77 -11.58
CA GLY A 561 22.49 22.21 -10.28
C GLY A 561 22.31 23.70 -10.03
N VAL A 562 21.45 24.37 -10.81
CA VAL A 562 21.16 25.81 -10.69
C VAL A 562 19.92 26.00 -9.83
N VAL A 563 19.98 26.95 -8.89
CA VAL A 563 18.85 27.33 -8.05
C VAL A 563 17.83 28.10 -8.89
N LYS A 564 16.59 27.62 -8.89
CA LYS A 564 15.40 28.27 -9.44
C LYS A 564 14.36 28.45 -8.32
N TYR A 565 13.41 29.34 -8.52
CA TYR A 565 12.44 29.71 -7.49
C TYR A 565 10.99 29.38 -7.86
N ASN A 566 10.77 28.81 -9.05
CA ASN A 566 9.49 28.24 -9.47
C ASN A 566 9.69 26.78 -9.94
N LEU A 567 8.67 25.95 -9.68
CA LEU A 567 8.73 24.51 -9.97
C LEU A 567 8.74 24.20 -11.48
N ASP A 568 8.16 25.07 -12.30
CA ASP A 568 8.10 24.96 -13.76
C ASP A 568 9.41 25.33 -14.46
N GLU A 569 10.34 26.00 -13.76
CA GLU A 569 11.68 26.33 -14.28
C GLU A 569 12.63 25.12 -14.33
N ILE A 570 12.32 24.03 -13.62
CA ILE A 570 13.09 22.78 -13.65
C ILE A 570 12.49 21.76 -14.62
N GLU A 571 13.30 20.82 -15.09
CA GLU A 571 12.87 19.81 -16.06
C GLU A 571 11.70 18.96 -15.54
N HIS A 572 10.79 18.60 -16.46
CA HIS A 572 9.58 17.82 -16.18
C HIS A 572 9.86 16.56 -15.36
N GLU A 573 10.91 15.83 -15.73
CA GLU A 573 11.35 14.62 -15.05
C GLU A 573 11.66 14.84 -13.56
N ARG A 574 12.25 15.98 -13.18
CA ARG A 574 12.54 16.28 -11.78
C ARG A 574 11.30 16.69 -11.00
N ARG A 575 10.48 17.60 -11.55
CA ARG A 575 9.29 18.06 -10.84
C ARG A 575 8.22 16.98 -10.69
N THR A 576 8.20 15.97 -11.55
CA THR A 576 7.26 14.84 -11.42
C THR A 576 7.79 13.70 -10.55
N ASN A 577 9.10 13.41 -10.56
CA ASN A 577 9.66 12.26 -9.84
C ASN A 577 10.33 12.60 -8.49
N TYR A 578 10.40 13.87 -8.11
CA TYR A 578 11.03 14.31 -6.86
C TYR A 578 10.16 15.35 -6.15
N SER A 579 9.88 15.18 -4.85
CA SER A 579 9.10 16.16 -4.07
C SER A 579 10.02 17.30 -3.59
N TYR A 580 9.75 18.52 -4.08
CA TYR A 580 10.49 19.75 -3.73
C TYR A 580 9.72 20.65 -2.76
N ILE A 581 8.40 20.52 -2.71
CA ILE A 581 7.51 21.34 -1.90
C ILE A 581 6.31 20.49 -1.51
N ASP A 582 5.96 20.48 -0.23
CA ASP A 582 4.84 19.70 0.31
C ASP A 582 4.47 20.20 1.71
N ASN A 583 3.44 19.61 2.32
CA ASN A 583 2.96 19.93 3.66
C ASN A 583 3.75 19.26 4.80
N TYR A 584 5.07 19.09 4.66
CA TYR A 584 5.91 18.23 5.52
C TYR A 584 5.76 18.42 7.04
N ALA A 585 5.52 19.66 7.50
CA ALA A 585 5.42 20.03 8.90
C ALA A 585 3.99 20.37 9.35
N GLU A 586 2.98 20.15 8.51
CA GLU A 586 1.60 20.52 8.82
C GLU A 586 1.10 19.82 10.08
N ASP A 587 1.14 18.48 10.12
CA ASP A 587 0.72 17.71 11.30
C ASP A 587 1.65 17.95 12.50
N LEU A 588 2.93 18.22 12.25
CA LEU A 588 3.88 18.56 13.31
C LEU A 588 3.43 19.82 14.06
N ILE A 589 2.98 20.84 13.33
CA ILE A 589 2.51 22.11 13.89
C ILE A 589 1.08 21.99 14.45
N LYS A 590 0.17 21.35 13.71
CA LYS A 590 -1.26 21.27 14.07
C LYS A 590 -1.52 20.29 15.21
N GLU A 591 -0.74 19.21 15.31
CA GLU A 591 -1.02 18.13 16.24
C GLU A 591 0.12 17.81 17.19
N ASP A 592 1.30 17.47 16.67
CA ASP A 592 2.37 16.87 17.47
C ASP A 592 2.93 17.86 18.49
N TYR A 593 3.25 19.08 18.04
CA TYR A 593 3.89 20.10 18.87
C TYR A 593 2.97 20.64 19.98
N PRO A 594 1.69 20.97 19.73
CA PRO A 594 0.75 21.33 20.80
C PRO A 594 0.64 20.25 21.88
N LYS A 595 0.54 18.96 21.50
CA LYS A 595 0.51 17.83 22.44
C LYS A 595 1.80 17.77 23.28
N TRP A 596 2.96 17.96 22.65
CA TRP A 596 4.24 17.99 23.35
C TRP A 596 4.38 19.19 24.29
N GLN A 597 3.93 20.38 23.88
CA GLN A 597 3.95 21.58 24.72
C GLN A 597 3.07 21.40 25.96
N GLN A 598 1.86 20.85 25.79
CA GLN A 598 0.97 20.54 26.91
C GLN A 598 1.65 19.62 27.91
N LYS A 599 2.24 18.51 27.44
CA LYS A 599 2.96 17.54 28.28
C LYS A 599 4.09 18.18 29.09
N HIS A 600 4.86 19.10 28.52
CA HIS A 600 6.06 19.67 29.16
C HIS A 600 5.86 21.05 29.81
N THR A 601 4.65 21.62 29.71
CA THR A 601 4.26 22.83 30.45
C THR A 601 3.60 22.46 31.78
N SER A 602 2.87 21.33 31.84
CA SER A 602 2.19 20.83 33.05
C SER A 602 3.10 20.09 34.05
N GLN A 603 4.40 19.98 33.78
CA GLN A 603 5.40 19.38 34.69
C GLN A 603 6.15 20.43 35.54
N LYS A 604 5.67 21.67 35.58
CA LYS A 604 6.04 22.69 36.58
C LYS A 604 5.00 22.72 37.67
#